data_AF-A0A959IRS8-F1
#
_entry.id   AF-A0A959IRS8-F1
#
_cell.length_a   1.000
_cell.length_b   1.000
_cell.length_c   1.000
_cell.angle_alpha   90.00
_cell.angle_beta   90.00
_cell.angle_gamma   90.00
#
_symmetry.space_group_name_H-M   'P 1'
#
loop_
_entity.id
_entity.type
_entity.pdbx_description
1 polymer ?
#
loop_
_entity_poly.entity_id
_entity_poly.type
_entity_poly.pdbx_seq_one_letter_code
_entity_poly.pdbx_strand_id
1 'polypeptide(L)' 'EHCLVFEDSPTGAEAARRAGAAAIIMTTTHPAHEFNGADHIAYYLDDFSGLALSQQEGEWQLAMAR' A
#
# COMPACT_ATOMS: atom_id res chain seq x y z
N GLU A 1 15.76 1.70 4.47
CA GLU A 1 14.64 2.64 4.71
C GLU A 1 13.82 2.74 3.44
N HIS A 2 12.91 1.78 3.21
CA HIS A 2 11.96 1.76 2.09
C HIS A 2 10.79 0.87 2.52
N CYS A 3 9.92 1.40 3.38
CA CYS A 3 8.79 0.66 3.90
C CYS A 3 7.53 1.00 3.09
N LEU A 4 6.78 -0.05 2.74
CA LEU A 4 5.49 0.02 2.08
C LEU A 4 4.45 -0.59 3.01
N VAL A 5 3.36 0.12 3.25
CA VAL A 5 2.26 -0.32 4.11
C VAL A 5 1.03 -0.61 3.25
N PHE A 6 0.41 -1.76 3.43
CA PHE A 6 -0.93 -2.02 2.92
C PHE A 6 -1.94 -1.67 4.00
N GLU A 7 -2.94 -0.85 3.68
CA GLU A 7 -3.88 -0.37 4.70
C GLU A 7 -5.25 -0.05 4.12
N ASP A 8 -6.31 -0.33 4.86
CA ASP A 8 -7.70 -0.14 4.44
C ASP A 8 -8.46 0.91 5.24
N SER A 9 -7.81 1.58 6.22
CA SER A 9 -8.42 2.61 7.07
C SER A 9 -7.74 3.98 6.94
N PRO A 10 -8.50 5.11 6.98
CA PRO A 10 -7.91 6.45 6.94
C PRO A 10 -6.93 6.72 8.10
N THR A 11 -7.22 6.16 9.28
CA THR A 11 -6.36 6.28 10.45
C THR A 11 -5.03 5.55 10.28
N GLY A 12 -5.05 4.37 9.66
CA GLY A 12 -3.83 3.62 9.38
C GLY A 12 -2.99 4.30 8.29
N ALA A 13 -3.63 4.85 7.25
CA ALA A 13 -2.93 5.64 6.23
C ALA A 13 -2.19 6.84 6.84
N GLU A 14 -2.83 7.58 7.74
CA GLU A 14 -2.20 8.66 8.48
C GLU A 14 -1.05 8.18 9.38
N ALA A 15 -1.15 6.98 9.95
CA ALA A 15 -0.06 6.38 10.71
C ALA A 15 1.14 6.04 9.81
N ALA A 16 0.92 5.49 8.62
CA ALA A 16 1.97 5.24 7.63
C ALA A 16 2.67 6.54 7.20
N ARG A 17 1.89 7.60 6.94
CA ARG A 17 2.42 8.94 6.65
C ARG A 17 3.33 9.47 7.76
N ARG A 18 2.89 9.37 9.02
CA ARG A 18 3.68 9.80 10.19
C ARG A 18 4.95 8.98 10.39
N ALA A 19 4.93 7.72 9.99
CA ALA A 19 6.11 6.85 9.99
C ALA A 19 7.06 7.10 8.81
N GLY A 20 6.70 7.98 7.86
CA GLY A 20 7.49 8.22 6.64
C GLY A 20 7.45 7.07 5.65
N ALA A 21 6.44 6.21 5.72
CA ALA A 21 6.24 5.07 4.82
C ALA A 21 5.27 5.42 3.68
N ALA A 22 5.48 4.79 2.52
CA ALA A 22 4.49 4.82 1.45
C ALA A 22 3.33 3.87 1.77
N ALA A 23 2.13 4.18 1.29
CA ALA A 23 0.93 3.36 1.50
C ALA A 23 0.33 2.86 0.17
N ILE A 24 -0.07 1.60 0.13
CA ILE A 24 -1.04 1.07 -0.83
C ILE A 24 -2.37 0.96 -0.09
N ILE A 25 -3.38 1.67 -0.58
CA ILE A 25 -4.70 1.68 0.05
C ILE A 25 -5.54 0.53 -0.50
N MET A 26 -6.04 -0.30 0.41
CA MET A 26 -7.00 -1.35 0.10
C MET A 26 -8.42 -0.77 0.21
N THR A 27 -9.14 -0.67 -0.91
CA THR A 27 -10.50 -0.11 -0.94
C THR A 27 -11.58 -1.12 -0.56
N THR A 28 -11.22 -2.12 0.24
CA THR A 28 -12.10 -3.20 0.72
C THR A 28 -13.08 -2.70 1.78
N THR A 29 -12.63 -1.79 2.65
CA THR A 29 -13.41 -1.27 3.78
C THR A 29 -13.88 0.16 3.52
N HIS A 30 -12.99 1.03 3.05
CA HIS A 30 -13.28 2.44 2.76
C HIS A 30 -13.04 2.74 1.27
N PRO A 31 -13.89 3.55 0.61
CA PRO A 31 -13.67 3.97 -0.77
C PRO A 31 -12.48 4.94 -0.88
N ALA A 32 -11.81 4.93 -2.04
CA ALA A 32 -10.58 5.72 -2.27
C ALA A 32 -10.72 7.22 -1.97
N HIS A 33 -11.89 7.81 -2.18
CA HIS A 33 -12.13 9.24 -1.96
C HIS A 33 -12.04 9.66 -0.47
N GLU A 34 -12.11 8.71 0.47
CA GLU A 34 -11.95 9.01 1.91
C GLU A 34 -10.48 9.21 2.32
N PHE A 35 -9.52 8.90 1.45
CA PHE A 35 -8.08 8.98 1.74
C PHE A 35 -7.40 10.27 1.20
N ASN A 36 -8.16 11.18 0.60
CA ASN A 36 -7.75 12.54 0.19
C ASN A 36 -6.42 12.67 -0.59
N GLY A 37 -5.98 11.63 -1.30
CA GLY A 37 -4.93 11.70 -2.32
C GLY A 37 -3.59 12.27 -1.84
N ALA A 38 -3.21 12.01 -0.59
CA ALA A 38 -1.97 12.52 -0.03
C ALA A 38 -0.73 11.90 -0.70
N ASP A 39 0.36 12.66 -0.83
CA ASP A 39 1.59 12.28 -1.56
C ASP A 39 2.25 10.96 -1.14
N HIS A 40 1.91 10.45 0.05
CA HIS A 40 2.42 9.17 0.57
C HIS A 40 1.64 7.95 0.07
N ILE A 41 0.49 8.14 -0.58
CA ILE A 41 -0.32 7.06 -1.15
C ILE A 41 0.21 6.75 -2.55
N ALA A 42 0.78 5.55 -2.71
CA ALA A 42 1.40 5.09 -3.94
C ALA A 42 0.39 4.46 -4.91
N TYR A 43 -0.60 3.73 -4.39
CA TYR A 43 -1.58 3.01 -5.22
C TYR A 43 -2.87 2.70 -4.45
N TYR A 44 -3.93 2.37 -5.20
CA TYR A 44 -5.20 1.85 -4.66
C TYR A 44 -5.48 0.48 -5.26
N LEU A 45 -5.86 -0.47 -4.41
CA LEU A 45 -6.20 -1.84 -4.79
C LEU A 45 -7.53 -2.24 -4.15
N ASP A 46 -8.36 -2.97 -4.86
CA ASP A 46 -9.55 -3.62 -4.30
C ASP A 46 -9.26 -5.06 -3.83
N ASP A 47 -8.22 -5.70 -4.37
CA ASP A 47 -7.67 -6.97 -3.90
C ASP A 47 -6.16 -7.12 -4.21
N PHE A 48 -5.59 -8.30 -3.93
CA PHE A 48 -4.17 -8.59 -4.16
C PHE A 48 -3.87 -9.31 -5.49
N SER A 49 -4.87 -9.55 -6.35
CA SER A 49 -4.72 -10.36 -7.57
C SER A 49 -3.72 -9.77 -8.57
N GLY A 50 -3.54 -8.44 -8.56
CA GLY A 50 -2.57 -7.73 -9.38
C GLY A 50 -1.14 -7.70 -8.82
N LEU A 51 -0.82 -8.46 -7.77
CA LEU A 51 0.50 -8.49 -7.15
C LEU A 51 1.23 -9.82 -7.37
N ALA A 52 2.53 -9.73 -7.60
CA ALA A 52 3.44 -10.86 -7.64
C ALA A 52 4.46 -10.74 -6.51
N LEU A 53 4.58 -11.79 -5.71
CA LEU A 53 5.58 -11.92 -4.65
C LEU A 53 6.63 -12.95 -5.07
N SER A 54 7.90 -12.57 -5.02
CA SER A 54 9.03 -13.45 -5.29
C SER A 54 10.11 -13.30 -4.20
N GLN A 55 11.02 -14.27 -4.14
CA GLN A 55 12.18 -14.21 -3.25
C GLN A 55 13.45 -14.37 -4.07
N GLN A 56 14.43 -13.49 -3.87
CA GLN A 56 15.74 -13.54 -4.51
C GLN A 56 16.82 -13.24 -3.48
N GLU A 57 17.85 -14.09 -3.40
CA GLU A 57 19.00 -13.91 -2.50
C GLU A 57 18.63 -13.68 -1.01
N GLY A 58 17.48 -14.22 -0.58
CA GLY A 58 16.97 -14.08 0.79
C GLY A 58 16.07 -12.86 1.01
N GLU A 59 15.91 -11.98 0.03
CA GLU A 59 15.03 -10.81 0.10
C GLU A 59 13.70 -11.06 -0.61
N TRP A 60 12.62 -10.50 -0.06
CA TRP A 60 11.30 -10.49 -0.67
C TRP A 60 11.17 -9.34 -1.66
N GLN A 61 10.67 -9.64 -2.85
CA GLN A 61 10.35 -8.66 -3.87
C GLN A 61 8.84 -8.66 -4.12
N LEU A 62 8.27 -7.47 -4.16
CA LEU A 62 6.88 -7.23 -4.52
C LEU A 62 6.84 -6.47 -5.84
N ALA A 63 6.07 -6.97 -6.79
CA ALA A 63 5.87 -6.36 -8.10
C ALA A 63 4.39 -6.37 -8.49
N MET A 64 4.01 -5.51 -9.43
CA MET A 64 2.71 -5.63 -10.10
C MET A 64 2.75 -6.81 -11.07
N ALA A 65 1.76 -7.70 -10.99
CA ALA A 65 1.52 -8.73 -11.99
C ALA A 65 1.10 -8.06 -13.30
N ARG A 66 1.61 -8.57 -14.43
CA ARG A 66 1.27 -8.08 -15.78
C ARG A 66 -0.11 -8.54 -16.21
#